data_AF-A0A099I8E0-F1
#
_entry.id   AF-A0A099I8E0-F1
#
_cell.length_a   1.000
_cell.length_b   1.000
_cell.length_c   1.000
_cell.angle_alpha   90.00
_cell.angle_beta   90.00
_cell.angle_gamma   90.00
#
_symmetry.space_group_name_H-M   'P 1'
#
loop_
_entity.id
_entity.type
_entity.pdbx_description
1 polymer ?
#
loop_
_entity_poly.entity_id
_entity_poly.type
_entity_poly.pdbx_seq_one_letter_code
_entity_poly.pdbx_strand_id
1 'polypeptide(L)'
;MRNEEWRYLHDLLQNGYPYLEALQLLGKDTTRIREQLELGHSIEEILITQGTGRFFEHLSFFLKITSLSRAIDSSLQLYDFERNLLSRLLKKTAYPLSIFVFAYVMLLVFSTAIIPQMLQSFDQGEDFQGLLLGVSLLQGGCRLIGVCALCLLAGALYLRNKLAIRNALILRSTRLCKLASHVESYLFAGYMVELLKQGIPTRTALQYLEQIRKGSLFCELHKHLMNGLQNGEDILCVIEREVLLNDIFKQSFRIGSSTGSLCSMLQTGLQQQERTWERLLKRMAVTVQCIAYSFVGVVVLLVYQIMLIPLTMLEQM
;
A
#
# COMPACT_ATOMS: atom_id res chain seq x y z
N MET A 1 16.21 4.81 -20.80
CA MET A 1 17.39 4.82 -19.90
C MET A 1 17.03 4.17 -18.58
N ARG A 2 17.95 3.42 -17.97
CA ARG A 2 17.79 2.82 -16.63
C ARG A 2 17.96 3.89 -15.53
N ASN A 3 17.46 3.66 -14.31
CA ASN A 3 17.58 4.62 -13.19
C ASN A 3 19.04 5.03 -12.92
N GLU A 4 19.98 4.09 -13.04
CA GLU A 4 21.43 4.37 -12.85
C GLU A 4 21.99 5.27 -13.96
N GLU A 5 21.55 5.09 -15.21
CA GLU A 5 21.96 5.96 -16.33
C GLU A 5 21.44 7.39 -16.15
N TRP A 6 20.24 7.56 -15.58
CA TRP A 6 19.69 8.89 -15.26
C TRP A 6 20.42 9.56 -14.10
N ARG A 7 20.85 8.81 -13.08
CA ARG A 7 21.68 9.35 -11.98
C ARG A 7 23.04 9.80 -12.50
N TYR A 8 23.67 8.98 -13.34
CA TYR A 8 24.93 9.35 -13.96
C TYR A 8 24.80 10.58 -14.88
N LEU A 9 23.70 10.68 -15.63
CA LEU A 9 23.38 11.87 -16.42
C LEU A 9 23.21 13.12 -15.54
N HIS A 10 22.53 12.99 -14.39
CA HIS A 10 22.41 14.07 -13.42
C HIS A 10 23.79 14.54 -12.93
N ASP A 11 24.68 13.62 -12.54
CA ASP A 11 26.02 13.93 -12.05
C ASP A 11 26.85 14.66 -13.12
N LEU A 12 26.78 14.21 -14.38
CA LEU A 12 27.47 14.87 -15.49
C LEU A 12 26.94 16.29 -15.72
N LEU A 13 25.61 16.47 -15.72
CA LEU A 13 25.00 17.80 -15.88
C LEU A 13 25.34 18.73 -14.70
N GLN A 14 25.42 18.21 -13.48
CA GLN A 14 25.80 18.98 -12.30
C GLN A 14 27.27 19.44 -12.37
N ASN A 15 28.15 18.60 -12.93
CA ASN A 15 29.55 18.92 -13.19
C ASN A 15 29.76 19.86 -14.39
N GLY A 16 28.69 20.34 -15.03
CA GLY A 16 28.73 21.34 -16.09
C GLY A 16 28.89 20.78 -17.51
N TYR A 17 28.81 19.45 -17.69
CA TYR A 17 28.83 18.87 -19.04
C TYR A 17 27.55 19.22 -19.81
N PRO A 18 27.65 19.67 -21.09
CA PRO A 18 26.50 19.83 -21.96
C PRO A 18 25.72 18.52 -22.13
N TYR A 19 24.40 18.60 -22.21
CA TYR A 19 23.50 17.44 -22.28
C TYR A 19 23.86 16.44 -23.39
N LEU A 20 24.25 16.93 -24.57
CA LEU A 20 24.65 16.09 -25.70
C LEU A 20 25.96 15.34 -25.43
N GLU A 21 26.95 15.99 -24.82
CA GLU A 21 28.22 15.36 -24.45
C GLU A 21 27.99 14.32 -23.35
N ALA A 22 27.15 14.64 -22.37
CA ALA A 22 26.78 13.72 -21.31
C ALA A 22 26.08 12.46 -21.85
N LEU A 23 25.21 12.59 -22.86
CA LEU A 23 24.58 11.47 -23.56
C LEU A 23 25.58 10.64 -24.39
N GLN A 24 26.57 11.29 -25.01
CA GLN A 24 27.64 10.59 -25.73
C GLN A 24 28.53 9.78 -24.78
N LEU A 25 28.85 10.31 -23.60
CA LEU A 25 29.56 9.59 -22.54
C LEU A 25 28.79 8.37 -22.02
N LEU A 26 27.46 8.44 -22.05
CA LEU A 26 26.55 7.32 -21.75
C LEU A 26 26.41 6.29 -22.89
N GLY A 27 27.10 6.50 -24.02
CA GLY A 27 27.05 5.63 -25.19
C GLY A 27 25.67 5.58 -25.87
N LYS A 28 24.89 6.66 -25.77
CA LYS A 28 23.55 6.74 -26.39
C LYS A 28 23.61 7.47 -27.73
N ASP A 29 22.78 7.01 -28.67
CA ASP A 29 22.62 7.67 -29.96
C ASP A 29 22.05 9.08 -29.78
N THR A 30 22.89 10.08 -30.05
CA THR A 30 22.54 11.51 -29.95
C THR A 30 22.03 12.10 -31.24
N THR A 31 22.02 11.33 -32.34
CA THR A 31 21.65 11.80 -33.69
C THR A 31 20.23 12.36 -33.74
N ARG A 32 19.25 11.63 -33.20
CA ARG A 32 17.85 12.09 -33.13
C ARG A 32 17.64 13.34 -32.26
N ILE A 33 18.34 13.42 -31.14
CA ILE A 33 18.23 14.57 -30.23
C ILE A 33 18.89 15.80 -30.87
N ARG A 34 20.02 15.61 -31.55
CA ARG A 34 20.71 16.67 -32.31
C ARG A 34 19.85 17.20 -33.45
N GLU A 35 19.22 16.33 -34.23
CA GLU A 35 18.29 16.72 -35.31
C GLU A 35 17.11 17.54 -34.78
N GLN A 36 16.54 17.16 -33.63
CA GLN A 36 15.46 17.94 -33.00
C GLN A 36 15.92 19.29 -32.42
N LEU A 37 17.16 19.37 -31.93
CA LEU A 37 17.75 20.65 -31.51
C LEU A 37 18.03 21.56 -32.70
N GLU A 38 18.48 21.00 -33.84
CA GLU A 38 18.68 21.73 -35.09
C GLU A 38 17.36 22.27 -35.67
N LEU A 39 16.25 21.57 -35.43
CA LEU A 39 14.89 22.04 -35.75
C LEU A 39 14.38 23.14 -34.81
N GLY A 40 15.15 23.54 -33.80
CA GLY A 40 14.84 24.63 -32.87
C GLY A 40 14.05 24.23 -31.62
N HIS A 41 13.82 22.93 -31.39
CA HIS A 41 13.17 22.47 -30.16
C HIS A 41 14.12 22.55 -28.96
N SER A 42 13.60 22.90 -27.79
CA SER A 42 14.39 22.87 -26.55
C SER A 42 14.60 21.42 -26.07
N ILE A 43 15.69 21.17 -25.34
CA ILE A 43 15.96 19.85 -24.73
C ILE A 43 14.78 19.39 -23.85
N GLU A 44 14.11 20.35 -23.21
CA GLU A 44 12.96 20.13 -22.32
C GLU A 44 11.75 19.62 -23.11
N GLU A 45 11.45 20.21 -24.27
CA GLU A 45 10.38 19.76 -25.17
C GLU A 45 10.65 18.36 -25.74
N ILE A 46 11.91 18.09 -26.11
CA ILE A 46 12.34 16.79 -26.62
C ILE A 46 12.12 15.70 -25.57
N LEU A 47 12.52 15.96 -24.31
CA LEU A 47 12.36 15.03 -23.19
C LEU A 47 10.90 14.74 -22.85
N ILE A 48 10.02 15.75 -22.93
CA ILE A 48 8.59 15.59 -22.69
C ILE A 48 7.93 14.75 -23.80
N THR A 49 8.36 14.93 -25.05
CA THR A 49 7.74 14.28 -26.22
C THR A 49 8.18 12.82 -26.39
N GLN A 50 9.41 12.48 -26.01
CA GLN A 50 9.97 11.15 -26.20
C GLN A 50 9.63 10.15 -25.09
N GLY A 51 9.19 10.62 -23.92
CA GLY A 51 9.07 9.80 -22.73
C GLY A 51 7.63 9.48 -22.32
N THR A 52 7.26 8.19 -22.34
CA THR A 52 5.99 7.72 -21.75
C THR A 52 6.24 7.02 -20.41
N GLY A 53 5.66 7.51 -19.32
CA GLY A 53 5.67 6.83 -18.01
C GLY A 53 5.68 7.78 -16.81
N ARG A 54 5.52 7.20 -15.60
CA ARG A 54 5.48 7.93 -14.31
C ARG A 54 6.68 8.85 -14.09
N PHE A 55 7.89 8.39 -14.44
CA PHE A 55 9.10 9.18 -14.32
C PHE A 55 9.04 10.45 -15.19
N PHE A 56 8.55 10.34 -16.43
CA PHE A 56 8.43 11.49 -17.33
C PHE A 56 7.30 12.44 -16.94
N GLU A 57 6.22 11.94 -16.32
CA GLU A 57 5.20 12.80 -15.71
C GLU A 57 5.83 13.68 -14.62
N HIS A 58 6.64 13.10 -13.74
CA HIS A 58 7.37 13.84 -12.72
C HIS A 58 8.37 14.82 -13.35
N LEU A 59 9.16 14.37 -14.33
CA LEU A 59 10.15 15.19 -15.03
C LEU A 59 9.52 16.41 -15.67
N SER A 60 8.40 16.24 -16.37
CA SER A 60 7.66 17.32 -17.02
C SER A 60 7.19 18.41 -16.05
N PHE A 61 6.92 18.03 -14.79
CA PHE A 61 6.57 18.97 -13.74
C PHE A 61 7.80 19.71 -13.22
N PHE A 62 8.85 18.98 -12.84
CA PHE A 62 10.04 19.61 -12.25
C PHE A 62 10.82 20.47 -13.25
N LEU A 63 10.76 20.16 -14.55
CA LEU A 63 11.34 21.00 -15.61
C LEU A 63 10.71 22.39 -15.69
N LYS A 64 9.44 22.56 -15.31
CA LYS A 64 8.77 23.87 -15.31
C LYS A 64 9.23 24.79 -14.18
N ILE A 65 9.92 24.25 -13.17
CA ILE A 65 10.19 24.93 -11.90
C ILE A 65 11.69 24.97 -11.59
N THR A 66 12.45 24.01 -12.11
CA THR A 66 13.87 23.80 -11.77
C THR A 66 14.69 23.51 -13.03
N SER A 67 16.02 23.61 -12.93
CA SER A 67 16.92 23.26 -14.03
C SER A 67 16.86 21.77 -14.38
N LEU A 68 17.18 21.42 -15.62
CA LEU A 68 17.18 20.03 -16.13
C LEU A 68 17.87 19.03 -15.18
N SER A 69 19.05 19.38 -14.67
CA SER A 69 19.78 18.52 -13.72
C SER A 69 18.96 18.26 -12.44
N ARG A 70 18.46 19.31 -11.78
CA ARG A 70 17.64 19.17 -10.56
C ARG A 70 16.30 18.49 -10.83
N ALA A 71 15.72 18.72 -12.00
CA ALA A 71 14.48 18.10 -12.40
C ALA A 71 14.65 16.58 -12.55
N ILE A 72 15.76 16.11 -13.12
CA ILE A 72 16.08 14.68 -13.22
C ILE A 72 16.22 14.06 -11.83
N ASP A 73 17.02 14.64 -10.94
CA ASP A 73 17.22 14.11 -9.58
C ASP A 73 15.91 14.10 -8.78
N SER A 74 15.16 15.21 -8.80
CA SER A 74 13.88 15.33 -8.10
C SER A 74 12.86 14.30 -8.58
N SER A 75 12.82 14.05 -9.89
CA SER A 75 11.96 13.03 -10.51
C SER A 75 12.40 11.61 -10.14
N LEU A 76 13.71 11.36 -10.07
CA LEU A 76 14.25 10.06 -9.65
C LEU A 76 13.93 9.77 -8.20
N GLN A 77 14.12 10.74 -7.31
CA GLN A 77 13.79 10.62 -5.89
C GLN A 77 12.30 10.32 -5.67
N LEU A 78 11.42 11.04 -6.36
CA LEU A 78 9.98 10.81 -6.28
C LEU A 78 9.56 9.46 -6.86
N TYR A 79 10.18 9.04 -7.98
CA TYR A 79 9.95 7.74 -8.60
C TYR A 79 10.42 6.59 -7.71
N ASP A 80 11.61 6.72 -7.12
CA ASP A 80 12.15 5.75 -6.17
C ASP A 80 11.30 5.70 -4.90
N PHE A 81 10.76 6.83 -4.43
CA PHE A 81 9.80 6.89 -3.34
C PHE A 81 8.52 6.08 -3.66
N GLU A 82 7.89 6.30 -4.81
CA GLU A 82 6.69 5.53 -5.24
C GLU A 82 6.97 4.02 -5.29
N ARG A 83 8.13 3.63 -5.83
CA ARG A 83 8.53 2.22 -5.94
C ARG A 83 8.81 1.61 -4.56
N ASN A 84 9.47 2.38 -3.69
CA ASN A 84 9.81 1.95 -2.34
C ASN A 84 8.59 1.85 -1.43
N LEU A 85 7.55 2.66 -1.64
CA LEU A 85 6.29 2.57 -0.90
C LEU A 85 5.70 1.16 -0.98
N LEU A 86 5.54 0.62 -2.19
CA LEU A 86 4.97 -0.73 -2.38
C LEU A 86 5.84 -1.81 -1.77
N SER A 87 7.17 -1.73 -1.97
CA SER A 87 8.08 -2.74 -1.44
C SER A 87 8.17 -2.70 0.09
N ARG A 88 8.08 -1.52 0.70
CA ARG A 88 8.02 -1.35 2.16
C ARG A 88 6.74 -1.96 2.74
N LEU A 89 5.59 -1.72 2.11
CA LEU A 89 4.31 -2.29 2.55
C LEU A 89 4.28 -3.81 2.39
N LEU A 90 4.74 -4.33 1.25
CA LEU A 90 4.83 -5.79 0.99
C LEU A 90 5.76 -6.47 1.98
N LYS A 91 6.96 -5.93 2.22
CA LYS A 91 7.94 -6.53 3.15
C LYS A 91 7.40 -6.56 4.59
N LYS A 92 6.76 -5.47 5.04
CA LYS A 92 6.19 -5.37 6.40
C LYS A 92 4.95 -6.27 6.60
N THR A 93 4.19 -6.54 5.55
CA THR A 93 2.98 -7.38 5.61
C THR A 93 3.25 -8.87 5.32
N ALA A 94 4.36 -9.20 4.67
CA ALA A 94 4.70 -10.56 4.28
C ALA A 94 4.81 -11.53 5.47
N TYR A 95 5.46 -11.11 6.57
CA TYR A 95 5.64 -11.99 7.74
C TYR A 95 4.32 -12.35 8.46
N PRO A 96 3.44 -11.39 8.81
CA PRO A 96 2.12 -11.74 9.35
C PRO A 96 1.29 -12.57 8.37
N LEU A 97 1.38 -12.30 7.07
CA LEU A 97 0.62 -13.00 6.04
C LEU A 97 1.08 -14.46 5.89
N SER A 98 2.38 -14.74 5.93
CA SER A 98 2.89 -16.10 5.81
C SER A 98 2.44 -16.97 6.99
N ILE A 99 2.47 -16.44 8.21
CA ILE A 99 1.95 -17.13 9.40
C ILE A 99 0.46 -17.40 9.26
N PHE A 100 -0.32 -16.41 8.79
CA PHE A 100 -1.75 -16.58 8.58
C PHE A 100 -2.06 -17.68 7.55
N VAL A 101 -1.36 -17.69 6.42
CA VAL A 101 -1.52 -18.70 5.37
C VAL A 101 -1.14 -20.09 5.89
N PHE A 102 -0.01 -20.20 6.59
CA PHE A 102 0.43 -21.48 7.15
C PHE A 102 -0.57 -22.01 8.19
N ALA A 103 -1.04 -21.16 9.11
CA ALA A 103 -2.05 -21.52 10.09
C ALA A 103 -3.36 -21.98 9.42
N TYR A 104 -3.82 -21.26 8.38
CA TYR A 104 -5.02 -21.63 7.63
C TYR A 104 -4.86 -22.97 6.90
N VAL A 105 -3.72 -23.22 6.25
CA VAL A 105 -3.43 -24.49 5.57
C VAL A 105 -3.38 -25.64 6.56
N MET A 106 -2.69 -25.47 7.70
CA MET A 106 -2.67 -26.48 8.76
C MET A 106 -4.09 -26.78 9.26
N LEU A 107 -4.87 -25.74 9.55
CA LEU A 107 -6.26 -25.87 10.00
C LEU A 107 -7.10 -26.66 8.97
N LEU A 108 -6.95 -26.37 7.67
CA LEU A 108 -7.60 -27.13 6.60
C LEU A 108 -7.20 -28.62 6.61
N VAL A 109 -5.90 -28.93 6.63
CA VAL A 109 -5.41 -30.32 6.60
C VAL A 109 -5.95 -31.12 7.79
N PHE A 110 -5.90 -30.56 8.99
CA PHE A 110 -6.45 -31.23 10.18
C PHE A 110 -7.95 -31.46 10.07
N SER A 111 -8.69 -30.44 9.64
CA SER A 111 -10.15 -30.49 9.51
C SER A 111 -10.63 -31.49 8.44
N THR A 112 -9.96 -31.57 7.29
CA THR A 112 -10.44 -32.36 6.14
C THR A 112 -9.81 -33.74 6.00
N ALA A 113 -8.57 -33.94 6.47
CA ALA A 113 -7.87 -35.22 6.32
C ALA A 113 -7.80 -36.00 7.63
N ILE A 114 -7.31 -35.37 8.70
CA ILE A 114 -6.96 -36.07 9.94
C ILE A 114 -8.21 -36.48 10.73
N ILE A 115 -9.08 -35.52 11.06
CA ILE A 115 -10.26 -35.81 11.90
C ILE A 115 -11.22 -36.83 11.25
N PRO A 116 -11.53 -36.76 9.94
CA PRO A 116 -12.41 -37.74 9.30
C PRO A 116 -11.83 -39.16 9.27
N GLN A 117 -10.52 -39.30 9.04
CA GLN A 117 -9.85 -40.61 9.07
C GLN A 117 -9.91 -41.25 10.46
N MET A 118 -9.75 -40.43 11.51
CA MET A 118 -9.91 -40.89 12.88
C MET A 118 -11.34 -41.35 13.14
N LEU A 119 -12.35 -40.56 12.78
CA LEU A 119 -13.77 -40.92 12.92
C LEU A 119 -14.14 -42.22 12.20
N GLN A 120 -13.63 -42.46 10.98
CA GLN A 120 -13.92 -43.69 10.22
C GLN A 120 -13.47 -44.98 10.92
N SER A 121 -12.56 -44.87 11.91
CA SER A 121 -12.04 -46.02 12.65
C SER A 121 -12.89 -46.40 13.86
N PHE A 122 -13.97 -45.65 14.17
CA PHE A 122 -14.82 -45.86 15.35
C PHE A 122 -16.26 -46.21 14.94
N ASP A 123 -16.83 -47.17 15.67
CA ASP A 123 -18.18 -47.69 15.42
C ASP A 123 -19.27 -46.73 15.95
N GLN A 124 -20.45 -46.78 15.32
CA GLN A 124 -21.54 -45.81 15.47
C GLN A 124 -22.20 -45.84 16.88
N GLY A 125 -21.62 -45.13 17.86
CA GLY A 125 -22.25 -44.85 19.16
C GLY A 125 -23.09 -43.56 19.18
N GLU A 126 -24.00 -43.42 20.14
CA GLU A 126 -24.91 -42.24 20.25
C GLU A 126 -24.19 -40.89 20.48
N ASP A 127 -23.03 -40.88 21.14
CA ASP A 127 -22.19 -39.68 21.32
C ASP A 127 -21.46 -39.22 20.03
N PHE A 128 -21.52 -40.02 18.96
CA PHE A 128 -20.84 -39.76 17.70
C PHE A 128 -21.50 -38.63 16.90
N GLN A 129 -22.80 -38.37 17.11
CA GLN A 129 -23.53 -37.29 16.43
C GLN A 129 -23.01 -35.88 16.78
N GLY A 130 -22.69 -35.63 18.06
CA GLY A 130 -22.16 -34.33 18.50
C GLY A 130 -20.77 -34.04 17.91
N LEU A 131 -19.92 -35.07 17.83
CA LEU A 131 -18.57 -34.97 17.30
C LEU A 131 -18.58 -34.79 15.78
N LEU A 132 -19.44 -35.52 15.06
CA LEU A 132 -19.70 -35.31 13.62
C LEU A 132 -20.21 -33.89 13.32
N LEU A 133 -21.13 -33.38 14.14
CA LEU A 133 -21.67 -32.03 13.97
C LEU A 133 -20.57 -30.97 14.18
N GLY A 134 -19.74 -31.11 15.20
CA GLY A 134 -18.59 -30.23 15.44
C GLY A 134 -17.60 -30.19 14.27
N VAL A 135 -17.28 -31.35 13.69
CA VAL A 135 -16.39 -31.45 12.53
C VAL A 135 -17.01 -30.82 11.27
N SER A 136 -18.31 -31.03 11.05
CA SER A 136 -19.02 -30.45 9.91
C SER A 136 -19.07 -28.92 9.97
N LEU A 137 -19.30 -28.35 11.17
CA LEU A 137 -19.27 -26.91 11.41
C LEU A 137 -17.87 -26.34 11.18
N LEU A 138 -16.84 -27.05 11.63
CA LEU A 138 -15.46 -26.61 11.47
C LEU A 138 -15.05 -26.61 9.99
N GLN A 139 -15.31 -27.70 9.26
CA GLN A 139 -15.08 -27.79 7.82
C GLN A 139 -15.87 -26.73 7.05
N GLY A 140 -17.14 -26.51 7.42
CA GLY A 140 -17.99 -25.47 6.86
C GLY A 140 -17.42 -24.07 7.08
N GLY A 141 -16.96 -23.78 8.30
CA GLY A 141 -16.30 -22.51 8.66
C GLY A 141 -15.04 -22.25 7.85
N CYS A 142 -14.16 -23.25 7.69
CA CYS A 142 -12.94 -23.12 6.89
C CYS A 142 -13.24 -22.82 5.42
N ARG A 143 -14.23 -23.51 4.83
CA ARG A 143 -14.68 -23.28 3.46
C ARG A 143 -15.31 -21.90 3.32
N LEU A 144 -16.13 -21.48 4.28
CA LEU A 144 -16.75 -20.15 4.28
C LEU A 144 -15.71 -19.03 4.34
N ILE A 145 -14.66 -19.18 5.17
CA ILE A 145 -13.52 -18.25 5.17
C ILE A 145 -12.83 -18.21 3.81
N GLY A 146 -12.61 -19.37 3.17
CA GLY A 146 -12.00 -19.46 1.85
C GLY A 146 -12.85 -18.80 0.75
N VAL A 147 -14.16 -19.05 0.74
CA VAL A 147 -15.11 -18.43 -0.20
C VAL A 147 -15.21 -16.93 0.03
N CYS A 148 -15.29 -16.47 1.29
CA CYS A 148 -15.27 -15.05 1.62
C CYS A 148 -13.97 -14.37 1.14
N ALA A 149 -12.81 -15.00 1.35
CA ALA A 149 -11.54 -14.48 0.86
C ALA A 149 -11.52 -14.39 -0.68
N LEU A 150 -12.01 -15.42 -1.38
CA LEU A 150 -12.11 -15.44 -2.83
C LEU A 150 -13.08 -14.37 -3.37
N CYS A 151 -14.25 -14.23 -2.74
CA CYS A 151 -15.24 -13.20 -3.08
C CYS A 151 -14.69 -11.79 -2.85
N LEU A 152 -13.95 -11.56 -1.76
CA LEU A 152 -13.26 -10.29 -1.51
C LEU A 152 -12.20 -10.01 -2.58
N LEU A 153 -11.45 -11.02 -3.02
CA LEU A 153 -10.41 -10.90 -4.03
C LEU A 153 -11.01 -10.60 -5.41
N ALA A 154 -12.07 -11.32 -5.79
CA ALA A 154 -12.83 -11.08 -7.01
C ALA A 154 -13.49 -9.70 -7.01
N GLY A 155 -14.09 -9.30 -5.88
CA GLY A 155 -14.62 -7.95 -5.67
C GLY A 155 -13.53 -6.89 -5.81
N ALA A 156 -12.37 -7.07 -5.18
CA ALA A 156 -11.24 -6.15 -5.30
C ALA A 156 -10.74 -6.02 -6.75
N LEU A 157 -10.68 -7.12 -7.51
CA LEU A 157 -10.30 -7.10 -8.93
C LEU A 157 -11.37 -6.43 -9.80
N TYR A 158 -12.65 -6.66 -9.53
CA TYR A 158 -13.75 -6.00 -10.24
C TYR A 158 -13.78 -4.49 -9.96
N LEU A 159 -13.64 -4.09 -8.69
CA LEU A 159 -13.55 -2.68 -8.29
C LEU A 159 -12.25 -2.01 -8.74
N ARG A 160 -11.17 -2.76 -8.99
CA ARG A 160 -9.94 -2.22 -9.60
C ARG A 160 -10.20 -1.69 -11.01
N ASN A 161 -11.10 -2.31 -11.76
CA ASN A 161 -11.40 -1.93 -13.15
C ASN A 161 -12.38 -0.74 -13.25
N LYS A 162 -13.22 -0.51 -12.22
CA LYS A 162 -14.21 0.59 -12.18
C LYS A 162 -13.91 1.60 -11.08
N LEU A 163 -12.93 2.49 -11.32
CA LEU A 163 -12.52 3.52 -10.35
C LEU A 163 -13.67 4.41 -9.85
N ALA A 164 -14.60 4.81 -10.72
CA ALA A 164 -15.73 5.68 -10.33
C ALA A 164 -16.66 5.02 -9.30
N ILE A 165 -17.02 3.75 -9.52
CA ILE A 165 -17.89 2.99 -8.61
C ILE A 165 -17.16 2.71 -7.29
N ARG A 166 -15.86 2.41 -7.36
CA ARG A 166 -15.02 2.21 -6.17
C ARG A 166 -14.98 3.46 -5.31
N ASN A 167 -14.70 4.62 -5.93
CA ASN A 167 -14.59 5.88 -5.20
C ASN A 167 -15.94 6.26 -4.55
N ALA A 168 -17.06 6.10 -5.27
CA ALA A 168 -18.39 6.32 -4.73
C ALA A 168 -18.74 5.36 -3.58
N LEU A 169 -18.38 4.08 -3.68
CA LEU A 169 -18.62 3.09 -2.63
C LEU A 169 -17.81 3.39 -1.35
N ILE A 170 -16.56 3.82 -1.51
CA ILE A 170 -15.68 4.16 -0.39
C ILE A 170 -16.19 5.41 0.33
N LEU A 171 -16.58 6.45 -0.42
CA LEU A 171 -17.15 7.68 0.15
C LEU A 171 -18.50 7.44 0.84
N ARG A 172 -19.29 6.47 0.38
CA ARG A 172 -20.58 6.11 0.98
C ARG A 172 -20.44 5.37 2.31
N SER A 173 -19.35 4.62 2.53
CA SER A 173 -19.17 3.80 3.72
C SER A 173 -18.19 4.44 4.70
N THR A 174 -18.65 4.82 5.90
CA THR A 174 -17.81 5.47 6.93
C THR A 174 -16.58 4.64 7.31
N ARG A 175 -16.70 3.31 7.36
CA ARG A 175 -15.59 2.41 7.70
C ARG A 175 -14.53 2.36 6.59
N LEU A 176 -14.97 2.24 5.34
CA LEU A 176 -14.06 2.23 4.19
C LEU A 176 -13.41 3.60 4.00
N CYS A 177 -14.15 4.68 4.23
CA CYS A 177 -13.61 6.03 4.21
C CYS A 177 -12.50 6.21 5.25
N LYS A 178 -12.68 5.69 6.47
CA LYS A 178 -11.61 5.72 7.50
C LYS A 178 -10.39 4.90 7.10
N LEU A 179 -10.57 3.74 6.46
CA LEU A 179 -9.45 2.93 5.98
C LEU A 179 -8.70 3.63 4.84
N ALA A 180 -9.45 4.21 3.90
CA ALA A 180 -8.93 4.99 2.80
C ALA A 180 -8.20 6.24 3.31
N SER A 181 -8.72 6.91 4.34
CA SER A 181 -8.08 8.11 4.88
C SER A 181 -6.69 7.82 5.42
N HIS A 182 -6.46 6.65 6.04
CA HIS A 182 -5.12 6.25 6.43
C HIS A 182 -4.18 6.12 5.22
N VAL A 183 -4.61 5.47 4.13
CA VAL A 183 -3.76 5.28 2.95
C VAL A 183 -3.50 6.60 2.22
N GLU A 184 -4.55 7.38 1.96
CA GLU A 184 -4.46 8.64 1.23
C GLU A 184 -3.64 9.67 2.01
N SER A 185 -3.81 9.77 3.33
CA SER A 185 -2.98 10.65 4.18
C SER A 185 -1.50 10.27 4.15
N TYR A 186 -1.20 8.98 4.15
CA TYR A 186 0.18 8.49 4.10
C TYR A 186 0.84 8.80 2.76
N LEU A 187 0.10 8.61 1.66
CA LEU A 187 0.56 9.02 0.33
C LEU A 187 0.77 10.54 0.26
N PHE A 188 -0.19 11.31 0.74
CA PHE A 188 -0.13 12.77 0.74
C PHE A 188 1.09 13.29 1.50
N ALA A 189 1.27 12.87 2.75
CA ALA A 189 2.44 13.26 3.54
C ALA A 189 3.73 12.79 2.89
N GLY A 190 3.74 11.59 2.29
CA GLY A 190 4.89 11.05 1.59
C GLY A 190 5.38 11.94 0.45
N TYR A 191 4.47 12.28 -0.47
CA TYR A 191 4.81 13.18 -1.56
C TYR A 191 5.17 14.59 -1.08
N MET A 192 4.41 15.15 -0.13
CA MET A 192 4.71 16.47 0.43
C MET A 192 6.09 16.52 1.06
N VAL A 193 6.48 15.51 1.84
CA VAL A 193 7.82 15.44 2.44
C VAL A 193 8.90 15.41 1.37
N GLU A 194 8.71 14.64 0.30
CA GLU A 194 9.70 14.55 -0.77
C GLU A 194 9.85 15.87 -1.54
N LEU A 195 8.74 16.53 -1.84
CA LEU A 195 8.73 17.84 -2.50
C LEU A 195 9.34 18.93 -1.61
N LEU A 196 9.01 18.94 -0.31
CA LEU A 196 9.53 19.92 0.64
C LEU A 196 11.03 19.73 0.89
N LYS A 197 11.55 18.49 0.90
CA LYS A 197 12.98 18.21 0.99
C LYS A 197 13.77 18.78 -0.19
N GLN A 198 13.16 18.78 -1.38
CA GLN A 198 13.72 19.38 -2.59
C GLN A 198 13.62 20.91 -2.60
N GLY A 199 13.10 21.52 -1.52
CA GLY A 199 12.97 22.97 -1.38
C GLY A 199 11.79 23.56 -2.14
N ILE A 200 10.84 22.74 -2.60
CA ILE A 200 9.68 23.23 -3.35
C ILE A 200 8.70 23.92 -2.39
N PRO A 201 8.23 25.14 -2.69
CA PRO A 201 7.24 25.82 -1.86
C PRO A 201 5.96 25.00 -1.72
N THR A 202 5.36 25.00 -0.52
CA THR A 202 4.14 24.24 -0.18
C THR A 202 3.01 24.45 -1.21
N ARG A 203 2.82 25.68 -1.70
CA ARG A 203 1.78 26.00 -2.69
C ARG A 203 2.02 25.27 -4.01
N THR A 204 3.25 25.28 -4.51
CA THR A 204 3.65 24.60 -5.76
C THR A 204 3.58 23.09 -5.59
N ALA A 205 3.95 22.58 -4.41
CA ALA A 205 3.82 21.16 -4.07
C ALA A 205 2.35 20.70 -4.07
N LEU A 206 1.42 21.49 -3.53
CA LEU A 206 -0.02 21.19 -3.55
C LEU A 206 -0.60 21.18 -4.98
N GLN A 207 -0.23 22.17 -5.80
CA GLN A 207 -0.65 22.23 -7.21
C GLN A 207 -0.16 21.03 -8.03
N TYR A 208 1.06 20.56 -7.71
CA TYR A 208 1.60 19.38 -8.36
C TYR A 208 0.81 18.13 -8.02
N LEU A 209 0.49 17.94 -6.74
CA LEU A 209 -0.17 16.74 -6.27
C LEU A 209 -1.57 16.56 -6.87
N GLU A 210 -2.24 17.64 -7.28
CA GLU A 210 -3.48 17.59 -8.05
C GLU A 210 -3.30 16.84 -9.38
N GLN A 211 -2.13 16.97 -10.01
CA GLN A 211 -1.82 16.36 -11.31
C GLN A 211 -1.42 14.88 -11.16
N ILE A 212 -1.08 14.44 -9.95
CA ILE A 212 -0.65 13.09 -9.63
C ILE A 212 -1.87 12.15 -9.48
N ARG A 213 -1.79 10.95 -10.08
CA ARG A 213 -2.80 9.88 -9.96
C ARG A 213 -4.24 10.31 -10.31
N LYS A 214 -4.42 10.79 -11.53
CA LYS A 214 -5.74 11.13 -12.11
C LYS A 214 -6.75 9.97 -11.95
N GLY A 215 -7.98 10.32 -11.54
CA GLY A 215 -9.10 9.37 -11.37
C GLY A 215 -9.15 8.62 -10.03
N SER A 216 -8.17 8.79 -9.15
CA SER A 216 -8.15 8.16 -7.82
C SER A 216 -8.82 9.01 -6.74
N LEU A 217 -9.05 8.44 -5.54
CA LEU A 217 -9.54 9.19 -4.37
C LEU A 217 -8.59 10.33 -3.98
N PHE A 218 -7.29 10.14 -4.21
CA PHE A 218 -6.26 11.16 -4.06
C PHE A 218 -6.54 12.43 -4.87
N CYS A 219 -7.06 12.28 -6.09
CA CYS A 219 -7.40 13.40 -6.96
C CYS A 219 -8.63 14.16 -6.43
N GLU A 220 -9.63 13.45 -5.91
CA GLU A 220 -10.81 14.08 -5.29
C GLU A 220 -10.44 14.89 -4.05
N LEU A 221 -9.60 14.31 -3.18
CA LEU A 221 -9.03 15.00 -2.03
C LEU A 221 -8.32 16.30 -2.44
N HIS A 222 -7.50 16.27 -3.50
CA HIS A 222 -6.78 17.46 -3.95
C HIS A 222 -7.71 18.53 -4.52
N LYS A 223 -8.74 18.13 -5.27
CA LYS A 223 -9.74 19.07 -5.78
C LYS A 223 -10.47 19.80 -4.66
N HIS A 224 -10.85 19.09 -3.59
CA HIS A 224 -11.46 19.71 -2.42
C HIS A 224 -10.51 20.72 -1.76
N LEU A 225 -9.24 20.34 -1.55
CA LEU A 225 -8.23 21.21 -0.98
C LEU A 225 -7.99 22.47 -1.83
N MET A 226 -7.90 22.32 -3.16
CA MET A 226 -7.66 23.43 -4.08
C MET A 226 -8.87 24.34 -4.25
N ASN A 227 -10.08 23.79 -4.28
CA ASN A 227 -11.29 24.61 -4.30
C ASN A 227 -11.40 25.48 -3.04
N GLY A 228 -11.15 24.92 -1.86
CA GLY A 228 -11.13 25.70 -0.61
C GLY A 228 -10.10 26.83 -0.65
N LEU A 229 -8.89 26.55 -1.15
CA LEU A 229 -7.84 27.55 -1.28
C LEU A 229 -8.17 28.64 -2.32
N GLN A 230 -8.78 28.27 -3.45
CA GLN A 230 -9.24 29.20 -4.49
C GLN A 230 -10.37 30.12 -3.98
N ASN A 231 -11.20 29.62 -3.06
CA ASN A 231 -12.24 30.39 -2.37
C ASN A 231 -11.68 31.32 -1.27
N GLY A 232 -10.36 31.30 -1.03
CA GLY A 232 -9.71 32.12 -0.01
C GLY A 232 -9.80 31.57 1.42
N GLU A 233 -10.20 30.30 1.60
CA GLU A 233 -10.17 29.64 2.91
C GLU A 233 -8.73 29.33 3.34
N ASP A 234 -8.48 29.37 4.65
CA ASP A 234 -7.20 28.90 5.22
C ASP A 234 -7.04 27.39 4.98
N ILE A 235 -5.91 27.01 4.37
CA ILE A 235 -5.58 25.62 4.06
C ILE A 235 -5.64 24.71 5.30
N LEU A 236 -5.31 25.24 6.48
CA LEU A 236 -5.42 24.51 7.74
C LEU A 236 -6.87 24.11 8.03
N CYS A 237 -7.82 25.04 7.86
CA CYS A 237 -9.24 24.77 8.06
C CYS A 237 -9.78 23.75 7.03
N VAL A 238 -9.35 23.84 5.77
CA VAL A 238 -9.77 22.89 4.73
C VAL A 238 -9.26 21.48 5.04
N ILE A 239 -7.99 21.35 5.44
CA ILE A 239 -7.38 20.07 5.84
C ILE A 239 -8.08 19.47 7.07
N GLU A 240 -8.44 20.29 8.07
CA GLU A 240 -9.13 19.81 9.27
C GLU A 240 -10.51 19.23 8.96
N ARG A 241 -11.23 19.81 7.99
CA ARG A 241 -12.56 19.34 7.55
C ARG A 241 -12.53 18.10 6.65
N GLU A 242 -11.41 17.86 5.96
CA GLU A 242 -11.33 16.78 4.97
C GLU A 242 -11.41 15.39 5.61
N VAL A 243 -12.34 14.55 5.13
CA VAL A 243 -12.62 13.22 5.71
C VAL A 243 -11.62 12.17 5.23
N LEU A 244 -11.04 12.38 4.05
CA LEU A 244 -10.00 11.54 3.48
C LEU A 244 -8.62 11.76 4.13
N LEU A 245 -8.52 12.67 5.11
CA LEU A 245 -7.33 12.87 5.92
C LEU A 245 -7.51 12.32 7.34
N ASN A 246 -6.50 11.61 7.84
CA ASN A 246 -6.49 11.03 9.17
C ASN A 246 -5.99 12.01 10.23
N ASP A 247 -6.25 11.70 11.50
CA ASP A 247 -5.94 12.61 12.61
C ASP A 247 -4.42 12.84 12.79
N ILE A 248 -3.60 11.82 12.55
CA ILE A 248 -2.13 11.91 12.64
C ILE A 248 -1.62 12.95 11.64
N PHE A 249 -2.10 12.87 10.39
CA PHE A 249 -1.75 13.81 9.33
C PHE A 249 -2.20 15.22 9.67
N LYS A 250 -3.46 15.40 10.07
CA LYS A 250 -4.01 16.72 10.44
C LYS A 250 -3.20 17.37 11.56
N GLN A 251 -2.87 16.60 12.59
CA GLN A 251 -2.06 17.07 13.71
C GLN A 251 -0.62 17.43 13.27
N SER A 252 0.04 16.56 12.49
CA SER A 252 1.38 16.82 11.95
C SER A 252 1.41 18.07 11.06
N PHE A 253 0.39 18.24 10.21
CA PHE A 253 0.29 19.40 9.34
C PHE A 253 0.08 20.68 10.14
N ARG A 254 -0.85 20.67 11.13
CA ARG A 254 -1.11 21.82 11.99
C ARG A 254 0.12 22.28 12.76
N ILE A 255 0.81 21.35 13.43
CA ILE A 255 2.03 21.65 14.20
C ILE A 255 3.16 22.09 13.25
N GLY A 256 3.30 21.43 12.10
CA GLY A 256 4.30 21.78 11.10
C GLY A 256 4.10 23.17 10.51
N SER A 257 2.85 23.54 10.24
CA SER A 257 2.49 24.85 9.70
C SER A 257 2.71 25.98 10.74
N SER A 258 2.37 25.74 12.02
CA SER A 258 2.54 26.77 13.06
C SER A 258 4.00 26.98 13.48
N THR A 259 4.84 25.95 13.39
CA THR A 259 6.26 26.00 13.76
C THR A 259 7.19 26.32 12.59
N GLY A 260 6.67 26.43 11.36
CA GLY A 260 7.48 26.55 10.14
C GLY A 260 8.27 25.29 9.78
N SER A 261 8.06 24.18 10.49
CA SER A 261 8.81 22.92 10.33
C SER A 261 7.97 21.81 9.67
N LEU A 262 7.23 22.16 8.61
CA LEU A 262 6.26 21.26 7.97
C LEU A 262 6.87 19.94 7.49
N CYS A 263 8.05 19.99 6.86
CA CYS A 263 8.73 18.80 6.35
C CYS A 263 9.05 17.78 7.45
N SER A 264 9.63 18.23 8.57
CA SER A 264 10.03 17.34 9.67
C SER A 264 8.82 16.79 10.43
N MET A 265 7.78 17.61 10.62
CA MET A 265 6.55 17.18 11.30
C MET A 265 5.75 16.17 10.48
N LEU A 266 5.64 16.36 9.15
CA LEU A 266 5.02 15.37 8.27
C LEU A 266 5.83 14.07 8.22
N GLN A 267 7.16 14.14 8.18
CA GLN A 267 8.01 12.96 8.25
C GLN A 267 7.83 12.18 9.56
N THR A 268 7.69 12.89 10.68
CA THR A 268 7.40 12.28 11.99
C THR A 268 6.01 11.63 11.98
N GLY A 269 5.01 12.28 11.40
CA GLY A 269 3.66 11.74 11.23
C GLY A 269 3.64 10.43 10.42
N LEU A 270 4.40 10.37 9.31
CA LEU A 270 4.57 9.15 8.51
C LEU A 270 5.14 8.00 9.35
N GLN A 271 6.21 8.26 10.11
CA GLN A 271 6.82 7.24 10.98
C GLN A 271 5.85 6.77 12.07
N GLN A 272 5.10 7.69 12.68
CA GLN A 272 4.10 7.35 13.69
C GLN A 272 2.97 6.48 13.10
N GLN A 273 2.54 6.77 11.88
CA GLN A 273 1.54 5.99 11.19
C GLN A 273 2.06 4.59 10.85
N GLU A 274 3.29 4.46 10.34
CA GLU A 274 3.93 3.16 10.08
C GLU A 274 4.01 2.31 11.36
N ARG A 275 4.48 2.89 12.47
CA ARG A 275 4.53 2.19 13.77
C ARG A 275 3.15 1.76 14.25
N THR A 276 2.11 2.52 13.94
CA THR A 276 0.73 2.18 14.30
C THR A 276 0.24 1.00 13.49
N TRP A 277 0.50 0.98 12.18
CA TRP A 277 0.21 -0.17 11.32
C TRP A 277 0.99 -1.43 11.74
N GLU A 278 2.27 -1.31 12.04
CA GLU A 278 3.09 -2.43 12.54
C GLU A 278 2.53 -3.01 13.85
N ARG A 279 2.14 -2.15 14.80
CA ARG A 279 1.51 -2.59 16.05
C ARG A 279 0.16 -3.27 15.83
N LEU A 280 -0.64 -2.81 14.86
CA LEU A 280 -1.91 -3.43 14.52
C LEU A 280 -1.69 -4.79 13.85
N LEU A 281 -0.78 -4.87 12.87
CA LEU A 281 -0.41 -6.13 12.21
C LEU A 281 0.11 -7.15 13.21
N LYS A 282 0.99 -6.75 14.13
CA LYS A 282 1.51 -7.63 15.18
C LYS A 282 0.41 -8.12 16.11
N ARG A 283 -0.51 -7.24 16.52
CA ARG A 283 -1.66 -7.63 17.35
C ARG A 283 -2.56 -8.63 16.63
N MET A 284 -2.91 -8.36 15.38
CA MET A 284 -3.72 -9.27 14.56
C MET A 284 -3.03 -10.63 14.38
N ALA A 285 -1.72 -10.64 14.11
CA ALA A 285 -0.93 -11.86 14.00
C ALA A 285 -0.97 -12.69 15.30
N VAL A 286 -0.75 -12.06 16.45
CA VAL A 286 -0.81 -12.72 17.76
C VAL A 286 -2.21 -13.26 18.02
N THR A 287 -3.27 -12.50 17.74
CA THR A 287 -4.65 -12.97 17.92
C THR A 287 -4.94 -14.20 17.05
N VAL A 288 -4.55 -14.18 15.77
CA VAL A 288 -4.68 -15.34 14.87
C VAL A 288 -3.89 -16.53 15.41
N GLN A 289 -2.67 -16.31 15.89
CA GLN A 289 -1.83 -17.36 16.44
C GLN A 289 -2.45 -17.98 17.70
N CYS A 290 -3.00 -17.18 18.62
CA CYS A 290 -3.72 -17.67 19.79
C CYS A 290 -4.93 -18.53 19.39
N ILE A 291 -5.71 -18.10 18.39
CA ILE A 291 -6.84 -18.88 17.86
C ILE A 291 -6.35 -20.19 17.25
N ALA A 292 -5.28 -20.16 16.45
CA ALA A 292 -4.71 -21.34 15.83
C ALA A 292 -4.19 -22.36 16.86
N TYR A 293 -3.48 -21.92 17.90
CA TYR A 293 -3.01 -22.81 18.96
C TYR A 293 -4.14 -23.34 19.84
N SER A 294 -5.14 -22.52 20.13
CA SER A 294 -6.36 -22.99 20.82
C SER A 294 -7.05 -24.08 20.01
N PHE A 295 -7.15 -23.90 18.68
CA PHE A 295 -7.70 -24.90 17.78
C PHE A 295 -6.89 -26.21 17.81
N VAL A 296 -5.56 -26.13 17.71
CA VAL A 296 -4.69 -27.33 17.83
C VAL A 296 -4.90 -28.04 19.16
N GLY A 297 -5.03 -27.31 20.27
CA GLY A 297 -5.32 -27.89 21.59
C GLY A 297 -6.64 -28.66 21.62
N VAL A 298 -7.71 -28.11 21.05
CA VAL A 298 -9.01 -28.80 20.93
C VAL A 298 -8.88 -30.06 20.08
N VAL A 299 -8.16 -30.00 18.96
CA VAL A 299 -7.94 -31.17 18.10
C VAL A 299 -7.17 -32.27 18.84
N VAL A 300 -6.13 -31.93 19.59
CA VAL A 300 -5.37 -32.91 20.37
C VAL A 300 -6.24 -33.57 21.44
N LEU A 301 -7.09 -32.80 22.13
CA LEU A 301 -8.05 -33.34 23.11
C LEU A 301 -9.06 -34.30 22.45
N LEU A 302 -9.58 -33.94 21.28
CA LEU A 302 -10.47 -34.80 20.50
C LEU A 302 -9.78 -36.10 20.10
N VAL A 303 -8.56 -36.02 19.55
CA VAL A 303 -7.77 -37.20 19.19
C VAL A 303 -7.52 -38.08 20.42
N TYR A 304 -7.17 -37.49 21.56
CA TYR A 304 -6.96 -38.24 22.80
C TYR A 304 -8.23 -38.95 23.29
N GLN A 305 -9.38 -38.27 23.28
CA GLN A 305 -10.67 -38.88 23.61
C GLN A 305 -10.97 -40.06 22.70
N ILE A 306 -10.82 -39.86 21.40
CA ILE A 306 -11.00 -40.90 20.39
C ILE A 306 -10.10 -42.11 20.68
N MET A 307 -8.82 -41.90 21.00
CA MET A 307 -7.91 -42.99 21.35
C MET A 307 -8.24 -43.72 22.66
N LEU A 308 -8.95 -43.10 23.60
CA LEU A 308 -9.33 -43.71 24.87
C LEU A 308 -10.65 -44.51 24.82
N ILE A 309 -11.54 -44.20 23.87
CA ILE A 309 -12.82 -44.92 23.69
C ILE A 309 -12.64 -46.46 23.65
N PRO A 310 -11.64 -47.05 22.96
CA PRO A 310 -11.46 -48.50 22.90
C PRO A 310 -11.11 -49.10 24.27
N LEU A 311 -10.36 -48.36 25.12
CA LEU A 311 -9.99 -48.82 26.46
C LEU A 311 -11.20 -48.86 27.38
N THR A 312 -12.08 -47.86 27.30
CA THR A 312 -13.32 -47.85 28.09
C THR A 312 -14.30 -48.94 27.67
N MET A 313 -14.30 -49.32 26.38
CA MET A 313 -15.10 -50.45 25.88
C MET A 313 -14.55 -51.80 26.35
N LEU A 314 -13.24 -51.93 26.52
CA LEU A 314 -12.59 -53.13 27.07
C LEU A 314 -12.77 -53.28 28.59
N GLU A 315 -12.95 -52.18 29.32
CA GLU A 315 -13.20 -52.21 30.77
C GLU A 315 -14.66 -52.57 31.12
N GLN A 316 -15.57 -52.46 30.15
CA GLN A 316 -17.00 -52.82 30.28
C GLN A 316 -17.33 -54.25 29.83
N MET A 317 -16.38 -55.00 29.25
CA MET A 317 -16.50 -56.44 28.97
C MET A 317 -15.87 -57.27 30.08
#